data_AF-A0AAD1CKN2-F1
#
_entry.id   AF-A0AAD1CKN2-F1
#
_cell.length_a   1.000
_cell.length_b   1.000
_cell.length_c   1.000
_cell.angle_alpha   90.00
_cell.angle_beta   90.00
_cell.angle_gamma   90.00
#
_symmetry.space_group_name_H-M   'P 1'
#
loop_
_entity.id
_entity.type
_entity.pdbx_description
1 polymer ?
#
loop_
_entity_poly.entity_id
_entity_poly.type
_entity_poly.pdbx_seq_one_letter_code
_entity_poly.pdbx_strand_id
1 'polypeptide(L)'
;MAGASLLTLLDDIATVLDDVALMTKVAARKTAGVLGDDLALNAQQVSGVRAEREIPVVWGVAKGSFRNKLILVPAAILISVIAPWLISPMLLLGGLFLCFEGAEKILEKLFHHEEHNEEAKVEPEIVDIEQFEKEKIKGAVRTDFILSAEIIVIALGTVQDHPLMTQILVVSLIAIVMTAGVYGLVAGIVKLDDAGLYLVNHSEKETLKHRIGGALVSVAPYLMKALAVIGTIAMFLVGAVL
;
A
#
# COMPACT_ATOMS: atom_id res chain seq x y z
N MET A 1 10.03 -28.02 -40.05
CA MET A 1 9.35 -26.71 -40.01
C MET A 1 8.52 -26.45 -38.74
N ALA A 2 8.26 -27.44 -37.86
CA ALA A 2 7.57 -27.19 -36.58
C ALA A 2 8.42 -26.44 -35.54
N GLY A 3 9.74 -26.69 -35.48
CA GLY A 3 10.63 -26.03 -34.52
C GLY A 3 10.80 -24.52 -34.75
N ALA A 4 10.75 -24.07 -36.01
CA ALA A 4 10.82 -22.64 -36.34
C ALA A 4 9.55 -21.90 -35.89
N SER A 5 8.36 -22.50 -36.03
CA SER A 5 7.09 -21.92 -35.57
C SER A 5 6.96 -21.88 -34.04
N LEU A 6 7.57 -22.84 -33.34
CA LEU A 6 7.63 -22.83 -31.87
C LEU A 6 8.60 -21.76 -31.37
N LEU A 7 9.75 -21.62 -32.02
CA LEU A 7 10.74 -20.60 -31.67
C LEU A 7 10.20 -19.18 -31.90
N THR A 8 9.46 -18.94 -32.98
CA THR A 8 8.81 -17.64 -33.22
C THR A 8 7.72 -17.34 -32.19
N LEU A 9 6.92 -18.34 -31.79
CA LEU A 9 5.93 -18.17 -30.72
C LEU A 9 6.60 -17.87 -29.37
N LEU A 10 7.73 -18.51 -29.08
CA LEU A 10 8.48 -18.26 -27.85
C LEU A 10 9.08 -16.84 -27.85
N ASP A 11 9.56 -16.39 -29.01
CA ASP A 11 10.13 -15.05 -29.21
C ASP A 11 9.06 -13.95 -29.08
N ASP A 12 7.86 -14.19 -29.62
CA ASP A 12 6.71 -13.30 -29.45
C ASP A 12 6.30 -13.21 -27.97
N ILE A 13 6.26 -14.34 -27.26
CA ILE A 13 5.98 -14.36 -25.81
C ILE A 13 7.07 -13.62 -25.03
N ALA A 14 8.34 -13.86 -25.35
CA ALA A 14 9.46 -13.19 -24.70
C ALA A 14 9.39 -11.67 -24.88
N THR A 15 9.09 -11.21 -26.09
CA THR A 15 8.93 -9.78 -26.40
C THR A 15 7.78 -9.15 -25.60
N VAL A 16 6.62 -9.82 -25.52
CA VAL A 16 5.49 -9.33 -24.70
C VAL A 16 5.86 -9.29 -23.21
N LEU A 17 6.58 -10.30 -22.71
CA LEU A 17 7.01 -10.34 -21.32
C LEU A 17 8.03 -9.24 -20.99
N ASP A 18 8.94 -8.93 -21.91
CA ASP A 18 9.89 -7.82 -21.76
C ASP A 18 9.16 -6.47 -21.69
N ASP A 19 8.18 -6.24 -22.58
CA ASP A 19 7.33 -5.04 -22.53
C ASP A 19 6.57 -4.96 -21.22
N VAL A 20 5.96 -6.06 -20.76
CA VAL A 20 5.27 -6.11 -19.48
C VAL A 20 6.22 -5.81 -18.33
N ALA A 21 7.44 -6.33 -18.34
CA ALA A 21 8.43 -6.09 -17.29
C ALA A 21 8.86 -4.61 -17.26
N LEU A 22 9.15 -4.01 -18.41
CA LEU A 22 9.50 -2.60 -18.54
C LEU A 22 8.36 -1.69 -18.09
N MET A 23 7.15 -1.96 -18.57
CA MET A 23 5.98 -1.14 -18.24
C MET A 23 5.54 -1.31 -16.79
N THR A 24 5.64 -2.51 -16.23
CA THR A 24 5.45 -2.73 -14.79
C THR A 24 6.46 -1.94 -13.98
N LYS A 25 7.73 -1.88 -14.40
CA LYS A 25 8.74 -1.06 -13.72
C LYS A 25 8.42 0.43 -13.79
N VAL A 26 7.97 0.93 -14.94
CA VAL A 26 7.57 2.34 -15.10
C VAL A 26 6.33 2.64 -14.26
N ALA A 27 5.31 1.80 -14.34
CA ALA A 27 4.09 1.91 -13.52
C ALA A 27 4.44 1.92 -12.03
N ALA A 28 5.22 0.94 -11.56
CA ALA A 28 5.68 0.86 -10.18
C ALA A 28 6.43 2.12 -9.73
N ARG A 29 7.27 2.71 -10.60
CA ARG A 29 7.97 3.95 -10.30
C ARG A 29 7.02 5.14 -10.20
N LYS A 30 6.00 5.22 -11.06
CA LYS A 30 4.98 6.27 -11.01
C LYS A 30 3.99 6.07 -9.85
N THR A 31 3.78 4.85 -9.39
CA THR A 31 2.92 4.56 -8.23
C THR A 31 3.68 4.57 -6.91
N ALA A 32 5.02 4.57 -6.93
CA ALA A 32 5.86 4.62 -5.73
C ALA A 32 5.54 5.81 -4.82
N GLY A 33 5.07 6.92 -5.42
CA GLY A 33 4.57 8.07 -4.69
C GLY A 33 3.43 7.75 -3.73
N VAL A 34 2.40 7.15 -4.30
CA VAL A 34 1.15 6.80 -3.61
C VAL A 34 1.35 5.57 -2.71
N LEU A 35 2.28 4.69 -3.07
CA LEU A 35 2.65 3.51 -2.29
C LEU A 35 3.12 3.85 -0.87
N GLY A 36 3.90 4.93 -0.72
CA GLY A 36 4.38 5.34 0.60
C GLY A 36 3.24 5.77 1.52
N ASP A 37 2.22 6.42 0.97
CA ASP A 37 1.02 6.79 1.71
C ASP A 37 0.17 5.55 2.06
N ASP A 38 -0.02 4.63 1.11
CA ASP A 38 -0.71 3.35 1.35
C ASP A 38 -0.04 2.51 2.45
N LEU A 39 1.29 2.48 2.48
CA LEU A 39 2.05 1.86 3.56
C LEU A 39 1.83 2.56 4.91
N ALA A 40 1.89 3.89 4.93
CA ALA A 40 1.75 4.67 6.16
C ALA A 40 0.34 4.52 6.76
N LEU A 41 -0.70 4.69 5.94
CA LEU A 41 -2.09 4.60 6.34
C LEU A 41 -2.46 3.17 6.76
N ASN A 42 -2.03 2.13 6.03
CA ASN A 42 -2.29 0.75 6.47
C ASN A 42 -1.54 0.41 7.77
N ALA A 43 -0.29 0.87 7.94
CA ALA A 43 0.46 0.65 9.17
C ALA A 43 -0.20 1.34 10.37
N GLN A 44 -0.70 2.56 10.20
CA GLN A 44 -1.42 3.31 11.24
C GLN A 44 -2.80 2.73 11.57
N GLN A 45 -3.51 2.21 10.58
CA GLN A 45 -4.85 1.65 10.82
C GLN A 45 -4.80 0.32 11.57
N VAL A 46 -3.75 -0.47 11.34
CA VAL A 46 -3.51 -1.75 12.00
C VAL A 46 -2.90 -1.56 13.40
N SER A 47 -2.17 -0.47 13.64
CA SER A 47 -1.60 -0.19 14.96
C SER A 47 -2.68 0.19 15.98
N GLY A 48 -2.44 -0.20 17.24
CA GLY A 48 -3.36 0.04 18.36
C GLY A 48 -4.33 -1.12 18.65
N VAL A 49 -4.29 -2.20 17.86
CA VAL A 49 -4.87 -3.49 18.25
C VAL A 49 -3.90 -4.16 19.23
N ARG A 50 -4.40 -4.98 20.18
CA ARG A 50 -3.49 -5.74 21.08
C ARG A 50 -2.48 -6.51 20.22
N ALA A 51 -1.19 -6.44 20.55
CA ALA A 51 -0.07 -7.04 19.79
C ALA A 51 -0.35 -8.48 19.31
N GLU A 52 -1.00 -9.29 20.15
CA GLU A 52 -1.41 -10.67 19.87
C GLU A 52 -2.38 -10.83 18.66
N ARG A 53 -3.05 -9.76 18.22
CA ARG A 53 -4.11 -9.76 17.19
C ARG A 53 -3.82 -8.86 15.99
N GLU A 54 -2.66 -8.21 15.93
CA GLU A 54 -2.29 -7.35 14.80
C GLU A 54 -2.14 -8.14 13.49
N ILE A 55 -1.50 -9.31 13.52
CA ILE A 55 -1.32 -10.16 12.32
C ILE A 55 -2.65 -10.66 11.73
N PRO A 56 -3.62 -11.20 12.51
CA PRO A 56 -4.96 -11.50 12.02
C PRO A 56 -5.69 -10.32 11.38
N VAL A 57 -5.52 -9.11 11.93
CA VAL A 57 -6.12 -7.89 11.38
C VAL A 57 -5.48 -7.54 10.03
N VAL A 58 -4.14 -7.54 9.93
CA VAL A 58 -3.43 -7.35 8.64
C VAL A 58 -3.93 -8.34 7.59
N TRP A 59 -4.08 -9.62 7.96
CA TRP A 59 -4.59 -10.64 7.06
C TRP A 59 -6.03 -10.38 6.61
N GLY A 60 -6.88 -9.94 7.54
CA GLY A 60 -8.26 -9.53 7.25
C GLY A 60 -8.32 -8.38 6.25
N VAL A 61 -7.49 -7.36 6.45
CA VAL A 61 -7.37 -6.21 5.53
C VAL A 61 -6.83 -6.66 4.17
N ALA A 62 -5.75 -7.44 4.15
CA ALA A 62 -5.15 -7.96 2.91
C ALA A 62 -6.15 -8.75 2.07
N LYS A 63 -6.97 -9.60 2.70
CA LYS A 63 -8.02 -10.36 2.01
C LYS A 63 -9.13 -9.45 1.48
N GLY A 64 -9.52 -8.42 2.23
CA GLY A 64 -10.51 -7.43 1.78
C GLY A 64 -9.99 -6.60 0.60
N SER A 65 -8.78 -6.09 0.73
CA SER A 65 -8.05 -5.35 -0.30
C SER A 65 -7.89 -6.15 -1.60
N PHE A 66 -7.51 -7.43 -1.50
CA PHE A 66 -7.38 -8.29 -2.67
C PHE A 66 -8.71 -8.45 -3.40
N ARG A 67 -9.83 -8.62 -2.67
CA ARG A 67 -11.17 -8.68 -3.27
C ARG A 67 -11.56 -7.36 -3.95
N ASN A 68 -11.20 -6.23 -3.36
CA ASN A 68 -11.41 -4.92 -3.97
C ASN A 68 -10.65 -4.78 -5.28
N LYS A 69 -9.36 -5.15 -5.30
CA LYS A 69 -8.52 -5.10 -6.49
C LYS A 69 -9.00 -6.06 -7.59
N LEU A 70 -9.57 -7.21 -7.24
CA LEU A 70 -10.22 -8.11 -8.21
C LEU A 70 -11.44 -7.50 -8.90
N ILE A 71 -12.07 -6.46 -8.32
CA ILE A 71 -13.19 -5.73 -8.93
C ILE A 71 -12.66 -4.49 -9.68
N LEU A 72 -11.74 -3.75 -9.06
CA LEU A 72 -11.16 -2.52 -9.62
C LEU A 72 -10.37 -2.78 -10.90
N VAL A 73 -9.54 -3.84 -10.96
CA VAL A 73 -8.70 -4.11 -12.13
C VAL A 73 -9.55 -4.38 -13.38
N PRO A 74 -10.53 -5.31 -13.38
CA PRO A 74 -11.41 -5.50 -14.54
C PRO A 74 -12.22 -4.25 -14.88
N ALA A 75 -12.69 -3.50 -13.89
CA ALA A 75 -13.42 -2.26 -14.13
C ALA A 75 -12.55 -1.21 -14.83
N ALA A 76 -11.28 -1.06 -14.42
CA ALA A 76 -10.33 -0.15 -15.04
C ALA A 76 -9.99 -0.56 -16.49
N ILE A 77 -9.78 -1.85 -16.73
CA ILE A 77 -9.58 -2.37 -18.10
C ILE A 77 -10.83 -2.18 -18.96
N LEU A 78 -12.03 -2.33 -18.38
CA LEU A 78 -13.28 -2.07 -19.11
C LEU A 78 -13.40 -0.59 -19.52
N ILE A 79 -13.01 0.33 -18.62
CA ILE A 79 -12.93 1.76 -18.92
C ILE A 79 -11.92 2.02 -20.04
N SER A 80 -10.77 1.36 -20.05
CA SER A 80 -9.76 1.57 -21.10
C SER A 80 -10.25 1.17 -22.49
N VAL A 81 -11.13 0.18 -22.58
CA VAL A 81 -11.71 -0.26 -23.86
C VAL A 81 -12.90 0.62 -24.29
N ILE A 82 -13.79 0.98 -23.36
CA ILE A 82 -15.04 1.69 -23.70
C ILE A 82 -14.83 3.20 -23.83
N ALA A 83 -14.02 3.79 -22.94
CA ALA A 83 -13.84 5.23 -22.82
C ALA A 83 -12.39 5.55 -22.41
N PRO A 84 -11.39 5.28 -23.27
CA PRO A 84 -9.98 5.56 -22.96
C PRO A 84 -9.71 7.04 -22.68
N TRP A 85 -10.50 7.94 -23.28
CA TRP A 85 -10.44 9.37 -23.02
C TRP A 85 -10.73 9.74 -21.55
N LEU A 86 -11.35 8.84 -20.78
CA LEU A 86 -11.65 9.03 -19.36
C LEU A 86 -10.41 8.80 -18.47
N ILE A 87 -9.38 8.12 -18.97
CA ILE A 87 -8.15 7.84 -18.22
C ILE A 87 -7.42 9.16 -17.89
N SER A 88 -7.22 10.03 -18.88
CA SER A 88 -6.55 11.33 -18.69
C SER A 88 -7.24 12.25 -17.66
N PRO A 89 -8.57 12.49 -17.68
CA PRO A 89 -9.23 13.27 -16.65
C PRO A 89 -9.24 12.57 -15.28
N MET A 90 -9.32 11.24 -15.21
CA MET A 90 -9.18 10.52 -13.94
C MET A 90 -7.79 10.71 -13.33
N LEU A 91 -6.73 10.65 -14.16
CA LEU A 91 -5.35 10.91 -13.74
C LEU A 91 -5.16 12.35 -13.26
N LEU A 92 -5.70 13.32 -14.01
CA LEU A 92 -5.60 14.74 -13.66
C LEU A 92 -6.30 15.01 -12.32
N LEU A 93 -7.50 14.47 -12.13
CA LEU A 93 -8.25 14.61 -10.88
C LEU A 93 -7.53 13.93 -9.71
N GLY A 94 -6.98 12.72 -9.91
CA GLY A 94 -6.18 12.02 -8.91
C GLY A 94 -4.92 12.80 -8.53
N GLY A 95 -4.15 13.27 -9.51
CA GLY A 95 -2.95 14.08 -9.29
C GLY A 95 -3.24 15.40 -8.55
N LEU A 96 -4.35 16.07 -8.88
CA LEU A 96 -4.81 17.25 -8.15
C LEU A 96 -5.22 16.93 -6.71
N PHE A 97 -5.93 15.81 -6.49
CA PHE A 97 -6.31 15.35 -5.16
C PHE A 97 -5.08 15.02 -4.29
N LEU A 98 -4.08 14.32 -4.84
CA LEU A 98 -2.81 14.05 -4.14
C LEU A 98 -2.04 15.33 -3.80
N CYS A 99 -1.99 16.30 -4.72
CA CYS A 99 -1.35 17.58 -4.45
C CYS A 99 -2.05 18.31 -3.30
N PHE A 100 -3.39 18.26 -3.26
CA PHE A 100 -4.19 18.86 -2.20
C PHE A 100 -3.92 18.16 -0.85
N GLU A 101 -4.04 16.83 -0.78
CA GLU A 101 -3.85 16.07 0.45
C GLU A 101 -2.40 16.15 0.96
N GLY A 102 -1.42 16.14 0.04
CA GLY A 102 -0.02 16.37 0.39
C GLY A 102 0.20 17.75 1.03
N ALA A 103 -0.43 18.80 0.49
CA ALA A 103 -0.33 20.16 1.04
C ALA A 103 -1.01 20.26 2.41
N GLU A 104 -2.16 19.62 2.59
CA GLU A 104 -2.88 19.56 3.87
C GLU A 104 -2.05 18.88 4.96
N LYS A 105 -1.45 17.70 4.67
CA LYS A 105 -0.56 17.00 5.60
C LYS A 105 0.67 17.82 6.01
N ILE A 106 1.24 18.62 5.10
CA ILE A 106 2.34 19.54 5.44
C ILE A 106 1.84 20.69 6.30
N LEU A 107 0.69 21.28 5.96
CA LEU A 107 0.11 22.39 6.68
C LEU A 107 -0.21 21.97 8.13
N GLU A 108 -0.84 20.82 8.32
CA GLU A 108 -1.10 20.26 9.65
C GLU A 108 0.20 20.07 10.43
N LYS A 109 1.25 19.53 9.80
CA LYS A 109 2.54 19.32 10.47
C LYS A 109 3.28 20.60 10.83
N LEU A 110 3.05 21.69 10.11
CA LEU A 110 3.66 23.00 10.34
C LEU A 110 2.85 23.85 11.34
N PHE A 111 1.52 23.72 11.38
CA PHE A 111 0.64 24.51 12.24
C PHE A 111 0.20 23.80 13.53
N HIS A 112 0.18 22.46 13.57
CA HIS A 112 -0.08 21.69 14.78
C HIS A 112 1.21 21.07 15.34
N HIS A 113 2.05 21.89 15.99
CA HIS A 113 3.15 21.38 16.83
C HIS A 113 2.80 21.29 18.33
N GLU A 114 1.54 21.51 18.72
CA GLU A 114 1.03 21.22 20.06
C GLU A 114 -0.48 20.91 20.00
N GLU A 115 -0.85 19.64 19.79
CA GLU A 115 -2.02 19.00 20.44
C GLU A 115 -1.78 17.48 20.46
N HIS A 116 -0.89 17.04 21.35
CA HIS A 116 -0.90 15.66 21.82
C HIS A 116 -1.75 15.60 23.10
N ASN A 117 -3.05 15.82 22.91
CA ASN A 117 -4.18 15.67 23.83
C ASN A 117 -5.35 16.06 22.93
N GLU A 118 -6.11 15.16 22.30
CA GLU A 118 -7.22 14.49 22.94
C GLU A 118 -7.63 13.26 22.09
N GLU A 119 -7.01 12.12 22.30
CA GLU A 119 -7.82 10.91 22.35
C GLU A 119 -8.06 10.67 23.82
N ALA A 120 -9.19 11.20 24.26
CA ALA A 120 -9.83 10.86 25.51
C ALA A 120 -9.58 9.37 25.78
N LYS A 121 -9.06 9.11 26.98
CA LYS A 121 -9.31 7.87 27.72
C LYS A 121 -10.83 7.71 27.84
N VAL A 122 -11.49 7.34 26.77
CA VAL A 122 -12.69 6.53 26.86
C VAL A 122 -12.11 5.14 26.99
N GLU A 123 -11.96 4.67 28.22
CA GLU A 123 -11.97 3.23 28.45
C GLU A 123 -13.23 2.72 27.73
N PRO A 124 -13.13 1.97 26.62
CA PRO A 124 -14.32 1.44 26.02
C PRO A 124 -14.80 0.37 26.98
N GLU A 125 -15.91 0.70 27.64
CA GLU A 125 -16.83 -0.18 28.34
C GLU A 125 -16.96 -1.51 27.60
N ILE A 126 -16.10 -2.49 27.89
CA ILE A 126 -16.09 -3.87 27.38
C ILE A 126 -16.81 -3.99 26.03
N VAL A 127 -16.40 -3.18 25.05
CA VAL A 127 -17.03 -3.21 23.72
C VAL A 127 -16.37 -4.38 23.02
N ASP A 128 -17.17 -5.38 22.71
CA ASP A 128 -16.86 -6.60 21.97
C ASP A 128 -15.60 -6.42 21.08
N ILE A 129 -14.47 -6.98 21.53
CA ILE A 129 -13.15 -6.83 20.87
C ILE A 129 -13.24 -7.28 19.40
N GLU A 130 -14.15 -8.20 19.09
CA GLU A 130 -14.39 -8.65 17.72
C GLU A 130 -15.06 -7.59 16.85
N GLN A 131 -15.95 -6.75 17.41
CA GLN A 131 -16.56 -5.63 16.69
C GLN A 131 -15.53 -4.54 16.41
N PHE A 132 -14.70 -4.20 17.39
CA PHE A 132 -13.62 -3.22 17.21
C PHE A 132 -12.66 -3.62 16.07
N GLU A 133 -12.27 -4.90 16.01
CA GLU A 133 -11.43 -5.39 14.91
C GLU A 133 -12.13 -5.39 13.56
N LYS A 134 -13.42 -5.77 13.51
CA LYS A 134 -14.20 -5.71 12.27
C LYS A 134 -14.31 -4.28 11.76
N GLU A 135 -14.47 -3.30 12.65
CA GLU A 135 -14.51 -1.89 12.30
C GLU A 135 -13.16 -1.39 11.77
N LYS A 136 -12.05 -1.74 12.44
CA LYS A 136 -10.69 -1.46 11.96
C LYS A 136 -10.42 -2.07 10.59
N ILE A 137 -10.76 -3.34 10.39
CA ILE A 137 -10.61 -4.03 9.10
C ILE A 137 -11.45 -3.34 8.03
N LYS A 138 -12.71 -3.01 8.33
CA LYS A 138 -13.62 -2.36 7.37
C LYS A 138 -13.17 -0.94 7.02
N GLY A 139 -12.67 -0.18 7.99
CA GLY A 139 -12.07 1.13 7.78
C GLY A 139 -10.86 1.04 6.85
N ALA A 140 -9.93 0.13 7.15
CA ALA A 140 -8.72 -0.05 6.35
C ALA A 140 -9.01 -0.52 4.93
N VAL A 141 -9.95 -1.45 4.75
CA VAL A 141 -10.36 -1.91 3.41
C VAL A 141 -11.01 -0.79 2.58
N ARG A 142 -11.69 0.18 3.22
CA ARG A 142 -12.25 1.34 2.52
C ARG A 142 -11.18 2.34 2.08
N THR A 143 -10.23 2.64 2.97
CA THR A 143 -9.10 3.51 2.64
C THR A 143 -8.25 2.91 1.53
N ASP A 144 -7.90 1.62 1.65
CA ASP A 144 -7.16 0.88 0.61
C ASP A 144 -7.92 0.85 -0.72
N PHE A 145 -9.27 0.77 -0.74
CA PHE A 145 -10.02 0.82 -2.00
C PHE A 145 -9.75 2.12 -2.77
N ILE A 146 -9.74 3.26 -2.09
CA ILE A 146 -9.52 4.58 -2.70
C ILE A 146 -8.09 4.68 -3.19
N LEU A 147 -7.12 4.34 -2.34
CA LEU A 147 -5.68 4.35 -2.69
C LEU A 147 -5.35 3.37 -3.82
N SER A 148 -5.97 2.19 -3.81
CA SER A 148 -5.83 1.19 -4.87
C SER A 148 -6.40 1.67 -6.20
N ALA A 149 -7.53 2.39 -6.18
CA ALA A 149 -8.13 2.93 -7.40
C ALA A 149 -7.17 3.92 -8.07
N GLU A 150 -6.52 4.78 -7.30
CA GLU A 150 -5.50 5.69 -7.80
C GLU A 150 -4.29 4.97 -8.39
N ILE A 151 -3.70 4.02 -7.66
CA ILE A 151 -2.56 3.23 -8.15
C ILE A 151 -2.91 2.51 -9.47
N ILE A 152 -4.12 1.94 -9.56
CA ILE A 152 -4.60 1.25 -10.76
C ILE A 152 -4.78 2.24 -11.91
N VAL A 153 -5.34 3.43 -11.66
CA VAL A 153 -5.51 4.47 -12.68
C VAL A 153 -4.16 4.97 -13.19
N ILE A 154 -3.20 5.22 -12.30
CA ILE A 154 -1.81 5.58 -12.67
C ILE A 154 -1.18 4.48 -13.52
N ALA A 155 -1.28 3.22 -13.07
CA ALA A 155 -0.74 2.08 -13.81
C ALA A 155 -1.38 1.98 -15.20
N LEU A 156 -2.71 2.08 -15.29
CA LEU A 156 -3.44 2.05 -16.55
C LEU A 156 -3.04 3.20 -17.48
N GLY A 157 -2.88 4.40 -16.92
CA GLY A 157 -2.36 5.58 -17.62
C GLY A 157 -0.97 5.37 -18.21
N THR A 158 -0.10 4.59 -17.56
CA THR A 158 1.24 4.30 -18.08
C THR A 158 1.23 3.41 -19.30
N VAL A 159 0.24 2.52 -19.43
CA VAL A 159 0.14 1.50 -20.49
C VAL A 159 -0.99 1.79 -21.48
N GLN A 160 -1.63 2.96 -21.41
CA GLN A 160 -2.79 3.28 -22.23
C GLN A 160 -2.53 3.16 -23.74
N ASP A 161 -1.29 3.41 -24.18
CA ASP A 161 -0.85 3.35 -25.58
C ASP A 161 -0.34 1.96 -26.00
N HIS A 162 -0.33 0.98 -25.09
CA HIS A 162 0.10 -0.40 -25.35
C HIS A 162 -1.07 -1.33 -25.67
N PRO A 163 -0.81 -2.50 -26.30
CA PRO A 163 -1.84 -3.51 -26.57
C PRO A 163 -2.57 -3.94 -25.30
N LEU A 164 -3.85 -4.31 -25.46
CA LEU A 164 -4.73 -4.70 -24.34
C LEU A 164 -4.13 -5.81 -23.47
N MET A 165 -3.42 -6.77 -24.07
CA MET A 165 -2.77 -7.85 -23.33
C MET A 165 -1.70 -7.30 -22.36
N THR A 166 -0.85 -6.38 -22.83
CA THR A 166 0.14 -5.70 -21.98
C THR A 166 -0.54 -4.89 -20.88
N GLN A 167 -1.64 -4.19 -21.18
CA GLN A 167 -2.40 -3.44 -20.16
C GLN A 167 -2.91 -4.36 -19.04
N ILE A 168 -3.57 -5.46 -19.42
CA ILE A 168 -4.11 -6.44 -18.47
C ILE A 168 -2.99 -7.01 -17.59
N LEU A 169 -1.88 -7.43 -18.21
CA LEU A 169 -0.77 -8.03 -17.49
C LEU A 169 -0.10 -7.06 -16.52
N VAL A 170 0.19 -5.84 -16.97
CA VAL A 170 0.85 -4.82 -16.14
C VAL A 170 -0.04 -4.39 -14.97
N VAL A 171 -1.31 -4.05 -15.23
CA VAL A 171 -2.23 -3.60 -14.17
C VAL A 171 -2.50 -4.71 -13.16
N SER A 172 -2.66 -5.95 -13.62
CA SER A 172 -2.83 -7.11 -12.72
C SER A 172 -1.58 -7.39 -11.89
N LEU A 173 -0.40 -7.32 -12.51
CA LEU A 173 0.87 -7.55 -11.84
C LEU A 173 1.13 -6.48 -10.77
N ILE A 174 0.88 -5.20 -11.08
CA ILE A 174 0.94 -4.11 -10.10
C ILE A 174 -0.03 -4.38 -8.95
N ALA A 175 -1.29 -4.70 -9.22
CA ALA A 175 -2.26 -4.95 -8.15
C ALA A 175 -1.81 -6.08 -7.19
N ILE A 176 -1.23 -7.16 -7.73
CA ILE A 176 -0.71 -8.28 -6.93
C ILE A 176 0.54 -7.86 -6.15
N VAL A 177 1.53 -7.27 -6.81
CA VAL A 177 2.79 -6.84 -6.20
C VAL A 177 2.53 -5.83 -5.09
N MET A 178 1.60 -4.90 -5.29
CA MET A 178 1.19 -3.92 -4.29
C MET A 178 0.55 -4.58 -3.08
N THR A 179 -0.42 -5.49 -3.31
CA THR A 179 -1.08 -6.21 -2.21
C THR A 179 -0.05 -7.01 -1.39
N ALA A 180 0.81 -7.77 -2.05
CA ALA A 180 1.81 -8.58 -1.37
C ALA A 180 2.89 -7.71 -0.70
N GLY A 181 3.35 -6.65 -1.36
CA GLY A 181 4.40 -5.77 -0.89
C GLY A 181 3.96 -4.93 0.30
N VAL A 182 2.80 -4.28 0.22
CA VAL A 182 2.27 -3.40 1.27
C VAL A 182 1.95 -4.21 2.53
N TYR A 183 1.09 -5.22 2.41
CA TYR A 183 0.70 -6.02 3.57
C TYR A 183 1.82 -6.93 4.08
N GLY A 184 2.72 -7.38 3.21
CA GLY A 184 3.93 -8.12 3.61
C GLY A 184 4.89 -7.25 4.42
N LEU A 185 5.10 -6.00 4.01
CA LEU A 185 5.92 -5.04 4.74
C LEU A 185 5.27 -4.70 6.08
N VAL A 186 3.98 -4.37 6.11
CA VAL A 186 3.25 -4.07 7.36
C VAL A 186 3.28 -5.26 8.32
N ALA A 187 2.98 -6.47 7.86
CA ALA A 187 3.09 -7.69 8.68
C ALA A 187 4.53 -7.92 9.19
N GLY A 188 5.54 -7.60 8.37
CA GLY A 188 6.94 -7.65 8.75
C GLY A 188 7.29 -6.70 9.90
N ILE A 189 6.79 -5.45 9.85
CA ILE A 189 6.99 -4.45 10.91
C ILE A 189 6.40 -4.93 12.22
N VAL A 190 5.13 -5.35 12.18
CA VAL A 190 4.41 -5.89 13.34
C VAL A 190 5.16 -7.07 13.93
N LYS A 191 5.66 -7.98 13.08
CA LYS A 191 6.40 -9.16 13.54
C LYS A 191 7.73 -8.82 14.19
N LEU A 192 8.40 -7.77 13.73
CA LEU A 192 9.64 -7.27 14.33
C LEU A 192 9.38 -6.65 15.72
N ASP A 193 8.26 -5.94 15.88
CA ASP A 193 7.86 -5.38 17.18
C ASP A 193 7.50 -6.48 18.19
N ASP A 194 6.66 -7.44 17.79
CA ASP A 194 6.31 -8.62 18.58
C ASP A 194 7.55 -9.40 19.02
N ALA A 195 8.50 -9.61 18.10
CA ALA A 195 9.75 -10.30 18.38
C ALA A 195 10.61 -9.51 19.39
N GLY A 196 10.61 -8.18 19.28
CA GLY A 196 11.24 -7.27 20.23
C GLY A 196 10.66 -7.41 21.64
N LEU A 197 9.33 -7.32 21.77
CA LEU A 197 8.62 -7.50 23.05
C LEU A 197 8.85 -8.89 23.64
N TYR A 198 8.80 -9.93 22.82
CA TYR A 198 9.07 -11.30 23.25
C TYR A 198 10.48 -11.43 23.84
N LEU A 199 11.49 -10.86 23.18
CA LEU A 199 12.88 -10.86 23.63
C LEU A 199 13.06 -10.08 24.94
N VAL A 200 12.39 -8.93 25.10
CA VAL A 200 12.43 -8.13 26.33
C VAL A 200 11.82 -8.89 27.50
N ASN A 201 10.66 -9.53 27.29
CA ASN A 201 9.92 -10.23 28.34
C ASN A 201 10.52 -11.57 28.76
N HIS A 202 11.27 -12.24 27.87
CA HIS A 202 11.88 -13.56 28.12
C HIS A 202 13.41 -13.52 28.31
N SER A 203 14.02 -12.33 28.46
CA SER A 203 15.45 -12.19 28.70
C SER A 203 15.72 -11.42 29.99
N GLU A 204 16.73 -11.84 30.75
CA GLU A 204 17.20 -11.07 31.91
C GLU A 204 17.73 -9.70 31.47
N LYS A 205 17.53 -8.67 32.30
CA LYS A 205 17.79 -7.25 31.97
C LYS A 205 19.22 -6.95 31.49
N GLU A 206 20.20 -7.77 31.89
CA GLU A 206 21.62 -7.63 31.55
C GLU A 206 22.02 -8.32 30.23
N THR A 207 21.13 -9.10 29.62
CA THR A 207 21.48 -9.95 28.47
C THR A 207 21.51 -9.16 27.16
N LEU A 208 22.41 -9.52 26.24
CA LEU A 208 22.47 -8.98 24.87
C LEU A 208 21.11 -9.08 24.14
N LYS A 209 20.34 -10.15 24.44
CA LYS A 209 18.98 -10.39 23.94
C LYS A 209 17.98 -9.32 24.40
N HIS A 210 18.07 -8.84 25.64
CA HIS A 210 17.21 -7.78 26.18
C HIS A 210 17.53 -6.43 25.53
N ARG A 211 18.81 -6.13 25.28
CA ARG A 211 19.24 -4.92 24.55
C ARG A 211 18.77 -4.91 23.09
N ILE A 212 18.88 -6.05 22.40
CA ILE A 212 18.38 -6.20 21.03
C ILE A 212 16.85 -6.07 21.00
N GLY A 213 16.14 -6.71 21.94
CA GLY A 213 14.69 -6.58 22.07
C GLY A 213 14.24 -5.15 22.31
N GLY A 214 14.88 -4.42 23.23
CA GLY A 214 14.59 -3.00 23.48
C GLY A 214 14.92 -2.10 22.28
N ALA A 215 15.96 -2.44 21.51
CA ALA A 215 16.27 -1.74 20.26
C ALA A 215 15.18 -1.99 19.19
N LEU A 216 14.69 -3.23 19.04
CA LEU A 216 13.61 -3.56 18.11
C LEU A 216 12.31 -2.80 18.43
N VAL A 217 11.87 -2.85 19.70
CA VAL A 217 10.64 -2.16 20.15
C VAL A 217 10.76 -0.64 20.01
N SER A 218 11.95 -0.08 20.26
CA SER A 218 12.15 1.36 20.08
C SER A 218 12.20 1.77 18.61
N VAL A 219 12.66 0.91 17.69
CA VAL A 219 12.76 1.21 16.25
C VAL A 219 11.41 1.15 15.53
N ALA A 220 10.49 0.26 15.92
CA ALA A 220 9.16 0.13 15.30
C ALA A 220 8.40 1.47 15.14
N PRO A 221 8.27 2.33 16.17
CA PRO A 221 7.60 3.63 16.04
C PRO A 221 8.36 4.64 15.15
N TYR A 222 9.70 4.59 15.13
CA TYR A 222 10.46 5.43 14.19
C TYR A 222 10.27 4.99 12.76
N LEU A 223 10.15 3.68 12.52
CA LEU A 223 9.91 3.15 11.18
C LEU A 223 8.52 3.57 10.66
N MET A 224 7.49 3.52 11.50
CA MET A 224 6.16 4.05 11.15
C MET A 224 6.19 5.55 10.83
N LYS A 225 6.90 6.36 11.63
CA LYS A 225 7.08 7.80 11.36
C LYS A 225 7.86 8.07 10.08
N ALA A 226 8.90 7.27 9.80
CA ALA A 226 9.69 7.37 8.58
C ALA A 226 8.83 7.05 7.35
N LEU A 227 8.01 5.99 7.41
CA LEU A 227 7.06 5.65 6.35
C LEU A 227 6.08 6.80 6.08
N ALA A 228 5.55 7.46 7.12
CA ALA A 228 4.67 8.62 6.93
C ALA A 228 5.39 9.77 6.20
N VAL A 229 6.64 10.09 6.57
CA VAL A 229 7.42 11.14 5.89
C VAL A 229 7.73 10.77 4.44
N ILE A 230 8.15 9.52 4.21
CA ILE A 230 8.40 9.01 2.87
C ILE A 230 7.11 9.08 2.05
N GLY A 231 5.97 8.66 2.60
CA GLY A 231 4.66 8.75 1.99
C GLY A 231 4.30 10.17 1.57
N THR A 232 4.44 11.16 2.46
CA THR A 232 4.17 12.57 2.10
C THR A 232 5.07 13.05 0.96
N ILE A 233 6.38 12.80 1.01
CA ILE A 233 7.31 13.18 -0.08
C ILE A 233 6.90 12.51 -1.40
N ALA A 234 6.50 11.25 -1.31
CA ALA A 234 6.14 10.41 -2.42
C ALA A 234 4.83 10.92 -3.10
N MET A 235 3.84 11.38 -2.33
CA MET A 235 2.63 12.03 -2.88
C MET A 235 2.95 13.27 -3.74
N PHE A 236 3.83 14.17 -3.28
CA PHE A 236 4.25 15.34 -4.06
C PHE A 236 4.99 14.97 -5.33
N LEU A 237 5.87 13.97 -5.25
CA LEU A 237 6.64 13.53 -6.40
C LEU A 237 5.75 12.95 -7.49
N VAL A 238 4.64 12.31 -7.14
CA VAL A 238 3.67 11.80 -8.12
C VAL A 238 2.74 12.87 -8.64
N GLY A 239 2.22 13.75 -7.77
CA GLY A 239 1.44 14.90 -8.20
C GLY A 239 2.19 15.82 -9.17
N ALA A 240 3.52 15.90 -9.06
CA ALA A 240 4.37 16.66 -9.99
C ALA A 240 4.71 15.93 -11.31
N VAL A 241 4.47 14.62 -11.39
CA VAL A 241 4.83 13.75 -12.53
C VAL A 241 3.62 13.34 -13.38
N LEU A 242 2.41 13.44 -12.81
CA LEU A 242 1.12 13.27 -13.50
C LEU A 242 0.74 14.53 -14.28
#